data_AF-A0A1G0E664-F1
#
_entry.id   AF-A0A1G0E664-F1
#
_cell.length_a   1.000
_cell.length_b   1.000
_cell.length_c   1.000
_cell.angle_alpha   90.00
_cell.angle_beta   90.00
_cell.angle_gamma   90.00
#
_symmetry.space_group_name_H-M   'P 1'
#
loop_
_entity.id
_entity.type
_entity.pdbx_description
1 polymer ?
#
loop_
_entity_poly.entity_id
_entity_poly.type
_entity_poly.pdbx_seq_one_letter_code
_entity_poly.pdbx_strand_id
1 'polypeptide(L)'
;MKRSAALQPLSREHHTALALAKACERAAQSGTAEQVGSVCQRAIQAYANELEPHFQIEEQSLLPLLKGAVTQLLVQRTLADHLQLRALLKDLQQNDADALASFGKCLSAHVRFEERELFPALERVLTNG
;
A
#
# COMPACT_ATOMS: atom_id res chain seq x y z
N MET A 1 5.47 -19.60 6.37
CA MET A 1 6.89 -19.30 6.08
C MET A 1 7.27 -18.04 6.85
N LYS A 2 8.47 -17.99 7.43
CA LYS A 2 9.01 -16.72 7.94
C LYS A 2 9.55 -15.95 6.75
N ARG A 3 9.22 -14.66 6.64
CA ARG A 3 9.74 -13.79 5.58
C ARG A 3 11.27 -13.78 5.56
N SER A 4 11.88 -13.64 4.39
CA SER A 4 13.33 -13.36 4.28
C SER A 4 13.69 -12.12 5.12
N ALA A 5 14.92 -12.04 5.62
CA ALA A 5 15.33 -10.94 6.50
C ALA A 5 15.13 -9.55 5.85
N ALA A 6 15.28 -9.47 4.52
CA ALA A 6 15.07 -8.25 3.75
C ALA A 6 13.58 -7.82 3.66
N LEU A 7 12.63 -8.78 3.69
CA LEU A 7 11.19 -8.49 3.56
C LEU A 7 10.47 -8.35 4.91
N GLN A 8 11.08 -8.80 6.00
CA GLN A 8 10.49 -8.70 7.34
C GLN A 8 10.15 -7.27 7.77
N PRO A 9 11.00 -6.24 7.55
CA PRO A 9 10.65 -4.86 7.92
C PRO A 9 9.41 -4.36 7.18
N LEU A 10 9.37 -4.52 5.86
CA LEU A 10 8.25 -4.10 5.01
C LEU A 10 6.95 -4.81 5.40
N SER A 11 7.01 -6.13 5.64
CA SER A 11 5.85 -6.91 6.08
C SER A 11 5.31 -6.47 7.45
N ARG A 12 6.14 -5.87 8.32
CA ARG A 12 5.64 -5.31 9.58
C ARG A 12 4.87 -4.01 9.36
N GLU A 13 5.32 -3.17 8.44
CA GLU A 13 4.68 -1.89 8.09
C GLU A 13 3.27 -2.11 7.52
N HIS A 14 3.04 -3.24 6.84
CA HIS A 14 1.71 -3.66 6.36
C HIS A 14 0.63 -3.75 7.45
N HIS A 15 1.00 -4.06 8.70
CA HIS A 15 0.02 -4.08 9.79
C HIS A 15 -0.56 -2.69 10.06
N THR A 16 0.30 -1.66 10.06
CA THR A 16 -0.12 -0.27 10.25
C THR A 16 -0.92 0.22 9.04
N ALA A 17 -0.49 -0.12 7.82
CA ALA A 17 -1.20 0.20 6.59
C ALA A 17 -2.62 -0.40 6.56
N LEU A 18 -2.81 -1.66 6.97
CA LEU A 18 -4.14 -2.28 7.07
C LEU A 18 -5.02 -1.62 8.13
N ALA A 19 -4.44 -1.21 9.26
CA ALA A 19 -5.18 -0.48 10.29
C ALA A 19 -5.64 0.89 9.79
N LEU A 20 -4.80 1.59 9.01
CA LEU A 20 -5.14 2.84 8.35
C LEU A 20 -6.25 2.63 7.32
N ALA A 21 -6.13 1.63 6.44
CA ALA A 21 -7.14 1.30 5.44
C ALA A 21 -8.53 1.11 6.05
N LYS A 22 -8.62 0.32 7.13
CA LYS A 22 -9.87 0.10 7.87
C LYS A 22 -10.39 1.37 8.56
N ALA A 23 -9.51 2.29 8.96
CA ALA A 23 -9.93 3.58 9.50
C ALA A 23 -10.54 4.47 8.40
N CYS A 24 -9.93 4.51 7.23
CA CYS A 24 -10.43 5.24 6.06
C CYS A 24 -11.82 4.76 5.65
N GLU A 25 -12.00 3.44 5.47
CA GLU A 25 -13.30 2.86 5.09
C GLU A 25 -14.40 3.17 6.11
N ARG A 26 -14.09 3.11 7.41
CA ARG A 26 -15.07 3.40 8.47
C ARG A 26 -15.42 4.88 8.56
N ALA A 27 -14.44 5.77 8.38
CA ALA A 27 -14.69 7.21 8.40
C ALA A 27 -15.50 7.65 7.19
N ALA A 28 -15.24 7.10 6.00
CA ALA A 28 -16.06 7.37 4.83
C ALA A 28 -17.53 6.93 5.01
N GLN A 29 -17.76 5.87 5.79
CA GLN A 29 -19.11 5.35 6.09
C GLN A 29 -19.78 6.05 7.29
N SER A 30 -19.08 6.89 8.06
CA SER A 30 -19.65 7.48 9.28
C SER A 30 -20.68 8.57 8.98
N GLY A 31 -20.64 9.18 7.79
CA GLY A 31 -21.48 10.31 7.42
C GLY A 31 -21.16 11.61 8.16
N THR A 32 -20.04 11.68 8.88
CA THR A 32 -19.63 12.85 9.69
C THR A 32 -18.43 13.55 9.07
N ALA A 33 -18.59 14.82 8.69
CA ALA A 33 -17.57 15.60 8.00
C ALA A 33 -16.28 15.75 8.84
N GLU A 34 -16.43 15.90 10.17
CA GLU A 34 -15.31 16.02 11.10
C GLU A 34 -14.46 14.75 11.15
N GLN A 35 -15.11 13.58 11.13
CA GLN A 35 -14.40 12.30 11.15
C GLN A 35 -13.72 12.01 9.82
N VAL A 36 -14.39 12.31 8.70
CA VAL A 36 -13.79 12.21 7.36
C VAL A 36 -12.54 13.09 7.29
N GLY A 37 -12.65 14.38 7.67
CA GLY A 37 -11.52 15.30 7.62
C GLY A 37 -10.34 14.88 8.50
N SER A 38 -10.62 14.43 9.74
CA SER A 38 -9.58 13.94 10.64
C SER A 38 -8.84 12.72 10.08
N VAL A 39 -9.56 11.78 9.47
CA VAL A 39 -8.94 10.57 8.91
C VAL A 39 -8.26 10.85 7.56
N CYS A 40 -8.76 11.77 6.73
CA CYS A 40 -8.04 12.26 5.55
C CYS A 40 -6.68 12.85 5.93
N GLN A 41 -6.63 13.73 6.92
CA GLN A 41 -5.36 14.30 7.40
C GLN A 41 -4.40 13.22 7.89
N ARG A 42 -4.90 12.25 8.66
CA ARG A 42 -4.10 11.11 9.12
C ARG A 42 -3.59 10.26 7.95
N ALA A 43 -4.41 10.00 6.94
CA ALA A 43 -4.02 9.23 5.77
C ALA A 43 -2.93 9.93 4.95
N ILE A 44 -3.05 11.26 4.76
CA ILE A 44 -2.02 12.07 4.08
C ILE A 44 -0.70 12.03 4.87
N GLN A 45 -0.73 12.15 6.20
CA GLN A 45 0.47 12.11 7.03
C GLN A 45 1.15 10.73 7.00
N ALA A 46 0.36 9.66 7.15
CA ALA A 46 0.87 8.29 7.08
C ALA A 46 1.41 7.98 5.68
N TYR A 47 0.78 8.51 4.64
CA TYR A 47 1.28 8.38 3.27
C TYR A 47 2.70 8.95 3.16
N ALA A 48 2.91 10.19 3.58
CA ALA A 48 4.19 10.87 3.44
C ALA A 48 5.30 10.23 4.29
N ASN A 49 4.96 9.75 5.49
CA ASN A 49 5.95 9.25 6.46
C ASN A 49 6.24 7.76 6.35
N GLU A 50 5.28 6.97 5.87
CA GLU A 50 5.33 5.50 5.95
C GLU A 50 5.15 4.89 4.56
N LEU A 51 4.05 5.20 3.85
CA LEU A 51 3.72 4.50 2.60
C LEU A 51 4.63 4.90 1.42
N GLU A 52 4.92 6.18 1.22
CA GLU A 52 5.80 6.60 0.12
C GLU A 52 7.23 6.05 0.28
N PRO A 53 7.89 6.14 1.45
CA PRO A 53 9.18 5.47 1.65
C PRO A 53 9.12 3.96 1.40
N HIS A 54 8.05 3.30 1.84
CA HIS A 54 7.82 1.87 1.60
C HIS A 54 7.78 1.58 0.09
N PHE A 55 6.92 2.28 -0.66
CA PHE A 55 6.79 2.12 -2.11
C PHE A 55 8.11 2.36 -2.83
N GLN A 56 8.89 3.35 -2.41
CA GLN A 56 10.20 3.61 -3.01
C GLN A 56 11.18 2.45 -2.84
N ILE A 57 11.19 1.81 -1.67
CA ILE A 57 12.03 0.62 -1.44
C ILE A 57 11.61 -0.50 -2.41
N GLU A 58 10.30 -0.74 -2.53
CA GLU A 58 9.79 -1.76 -3.43
C GLU A 58 10.13 -1.45 -4.89
N GLU A 59 9.79 -0.25 -5.37
CA GLU A 59 9.98 0.18 -6.75
C GLU A 59 11.46 0.18 -7.16
N GLN A 60 12.35 0.65 -6.29
CA GLN A 60 13.76 0.86 -6.63
C GLN A 60 14.63 -0.34 -6.34
N SER A 61 14.26 -1.18 -5.35
CA SER A 61 15.13 -2.27 -4.88
C SER A 61 14.55 -3.66 -5.11
N LEU A 62 13.23 -3.84 -5.00
CA LEU A 62 12.61 -5.17 -5.03
C LEU A 62 12.04 -5.53 -6.41
N LEU A 63 11.21 -4.66 -6.98
CA LEU A 63 10.60 -4.89 -8.30
C LEU A 63 11.63 -5.15 -9.42
N PRO A 64 12.82 -4.50 -9.46
CA PRO A 64 13.84 -4.79 -10.48
C PRO A 64 14.41 -6.22 -10.44
N LEU A 65 14.21 -6.95 -9.34
CA LEU A 65 14.63 -8.36 -9.22
C LEU A 65 13.67 -9.30 -9.98
N LEU A 66 12.44 -8.88 -10.24
CA LEU A 66 11.38 -9.68 -10.86
C LEU A 66 11.42 -9.64 -12.40
N LYS A 67 12.46 -10.21 -13.00
CA LYS A 67 12.71 -10.14 -14.46
C LYS A 67 11.96 -11.17 -15.32
N GLY A 68 11.26 -12.12 -14.70
CA GLY A 68 10.53 -13.16 -15.42
C GLY A 68 9.26 -12.65 -16.10
N ALA A 69 8.90 -13.20 -17.25
CA ALA A 69 7.68 -12.82 -17.98
C ALA A 69 6.40 -12.95 -17.14
N VAL A 70 6.33 -13.96 -16.26
CA VAL A 70 5.20 -14.16 -15.34
C VAL A 70 5.21 -13.14 -14.20
N THR A 71 6.38 -12.82 -13.65
CA THR A 71 6.50 -11.89 -12.52
C THR A 71 6.32 -10.42 -12.92
N GLN A 72 6.43 -10.11 -14.22
CA GLN A 72 6.15 -8.77 -14.74
C GLN A 72 4.70 -8.31 -14.51
N LEU A 73 3.73 -9.23 -14.49
CA LEU A 73 2.35 -8.90 -14.12
C LEU A 73 2.25 -8.40 -12.68
N LEU A 74 3.07 -8.96 -11.76
CA LEU A 74 3.11 -8.51 -10.37
C LEU A 74 3.69 -7.10 -10.27
N VAL A 75 4.78 -6.83 -10.97
CA VAL A 75 5.42 -5.50 -11.05
C VAL A 75 4.44 -4.45 -11.56
N GLN A 76 3.75 -4.74 -12.67
CA GLN A 76 2.77 -3.82 -13.25
C GLN A 76 1.62 -3.54 -12.29
N ARG A 77 1.13 -4.56 -11.57
CA ARG A 77 0.08 -4.40 -10.58
C ARG A 77 0.53 -3.51 -9.41
N THR A 78 1.71 -3.77 -8.84
CA THR A 78 2.27 -2.96 -7.75
C THR A 78 2.38 -1.49 -8.16
N LEU A 79 2.98 -1.20 -9.32
CA LEU A 79 3.15 0.17 -9.81
C LEU A 79 1.81 0.88 -10.08
N ALA A 80 0.82 0.16 -10.62
CA ALA A 80 -0.52 0.70 -10.84
C ALA A 80 -1.22 1.04 -9.52
N ASP A 81 -1.10 0.18 -8.51
CA ASP A 81 -1.67 0.44 -7.19
C ASP A 81 -1.01 1.64 -6.49
N HIS A 82 0.32 1.76 -6.57
CA HIS A 82 1.04 2.91 -6.03
C HIS A 82 0.62 4.22 -6.71
N LEU A 83 0.51 4.21 -8.05
CA LEU A 83 0.05 5.37 -8.81
C LEU A 83 -1.38 5.77 -8.41
N GLN A 84 -2.27 4.80 -8.23
CA GLN A 84 -3.64 5.06 -7.80
C GLN A 84 -3.69 5.67 -6.39
N LEU A 85 -2.91 5.13 -5.44
CA LEU A 85 -2.82 5.67 -4.08
C LEU A 85 -2.27 7.10 -4.06
N ARG A 86 -1.24 7.38 -4.88
CA ARG A 86 -0.70 8.74 -5.09
C ARG A 86 -1.75 9.69 -5.63
N ALA A 87 -2.51 9.28 -6.64
CA ALA A 87 -3.51 10.13 -7.29
C ALA A 87 -4.64 10.55 -6.33
N LEU A 88 -5.06 9.65 -5.43
CA LEU A 88 -6.13 9.91 -4.47
C LEU A 88 -5.79 10.99 -3.42
N LEU A 89 -4.50 11.26 -3.17
CA LEU A 89 -4.07 12.24 -2.16
C LEU A 89 -4.63 13.64 -2.39
N LYS A 90 -4.78 14.04 -3.64
CA LYS A 90 -5.35 15.36 -4.00
C LYS A 90 -6.77 15.52 -3.47
N ASP A 91 -7.58 14.47 -3.57
CA ASP A 91 -8.98 14.51 -3.17
C ASP A 91 -9.12 14.32 -1.64
N LEU A 92 -8.19 13.58 -1.02
CA LEU A 92 -8.09 13.55 0.45
C LEU A 92 -7.83 14.94 1.05
N GLN A 93 -7.04 15.79 0.38
CA GLN A 93 -6.82 17.17 0.82
C GLN A 93 -8.10 18.03 0.82
N GLN A 94 -9.12 17.61 0.06
CA GLN A 94 -10.44 18.24 0.03
C GLN A 94 -11.43 17.58 1.00
N ASN A 95 -10.95 16.66 1.85
CA ASN A 95 -11.78 15.84 2.75
C ASN A 95 -12.87 15.05 2.01
N ASP A 96 -12.59 14.60 0.79
CA ASP A 96 -13.53 13.84 -0.02
C ASP A 96 -13.73 12.42 0.57
N ALA A 97 -14.98 12.09 0.92
CA ALA A 97 -15.32 10.83 1.56
C ALA A 97 -15.22 9.64 0.60
N ASP A 98 -15.51 9.82 -0.69
CA ASP A 98 -15.43 8.76 -1.70
C ASP A 98 -13.97 8.44 -2.04
N ALA A 99 -13.12 9.46 -2.10
CA ALA A 99 -11.68 9.31 -2.21
C ALA A 99 -11.11 8.60 -0.98
N LEU A 100 -11.57 8.94 0.23
CA LEU A 100 -11.16 8.26 1.47
C LEU A 100 -11.55 6.78 1.47
N ALA A 101 -12.78 6.45 1.05
CA ALA A 101 -13.21 5.07 0.89
C ALA A 101 -12.36 4.33 -0.14
N SER A 102 -12.08 4.97 -1.27
CA SER A 102 -11.28 4.40 -2.37
C SER A 102 -9.84 4.16 -1.94
N PHE A 103 -9.24 5.09 -1.20
CA PHE A 103 -7.89 4.97 -0.65
C PHE A 103 -7.79 3.78 0.30
N GLY A 104 -8.75 3.64 1.24
CA GLY A 104 -8.80 2.51 2.16
C GLY A 104 -8.92 1.16 1.44
N LYS A 105 -9.84 1.04 0.49
CA LYS A 105 -10.03 -0.18 -0.30
C LYS A 105 -8.78 -0.53 -1.11
N CYS A 106 -8.20 0.45 -1.80
CA CYS A 106 -7.00 0.26 -2.60
C CYS A 106 -5.82 -0.20 -1.75
N LEU A 107 -5.56 0.48 -0.62
CA LEU A 107 -4.46 0.14 0.29
C LEU A 107 -4.63 -1.27 0.89
N SER A 108 -5.84 -1.63 1.30
CA SER A 108 -6.15 -2.97 1.82
C SER A 108 -5.93 -4.07 0.78
N ALA A 109 -6.38 -3.83 -0.47
CA ALA A 109 -6.21 -4.78 -1.57
C ALA A 109 -4.73 -4.94 -1.95
N HIS A 110 -4.02 -3.83 -2.05
CA HIS A 110 -2.60 -3.76 -2.37
C HIS A 110 -1.74 -4.53 -1.34
N VAL A 111 -1.87 -4.22 -0.05
CA VAL A 111 -1.11 -4.92 1.02
C VAL A 111 -1.40 -6.44 1.02
N ARG A 112 -2.65 -6.84 0.80
CA ARG A 112 -3.02 -8.27 0.72
C ARG A 112 -2.40 -8.95 -0.49
N PHE A 113 -2.38 -8.27 -1.62
CA PHE A 113 -1.74 -8.75 -2.84
C PHE A 113 -0.24 -8.94 -2.61
N GLU A 114 0.42 -7.99 -1.95
CA GLU A 114 1.87 -8.08 -1.70
C GLU A 114 2.23 -9.25 -0.81
N GLU A 115 1.51 -9.40 0.31
CA GLU A 115 1.72 -10.53 1.21
C GLU A 115 1.42 -11.88 0.56
N ARG A 116 0.43 -11.97 -0.33
CA ARG A 116 -0.02 -13.25 -0.90
C ARG A 116 0.70 -13.65 -2.17
N GLU A 117 1.20 -12.68 -2.93
CA GLU A 117 1.66 -12.91 -4.30
C GLU A 117 3.05 -12.30 -4.53
N LEU A 118 3.22 -10.99 -4.30
CA LEU A 118 4.49 -10.30 -4.59
C LEU A 118 5.63 -10.80 -3.72
N PHE A 119 5.47 -10.79 -2.40
CA PHE A 119 6.53 -11.16 -1.46
C PHE A 119 6.91 -12.64 -1.59
N PRO A 120 5.97 -13.60 -1.73
CA PRO A 120 6.33 -14.98 -2.07
C PRO A 120 7.12 -15.12 -3.38
N ALA A 121 6.83 -14.30 -4.40
CA ALA A 121 7.62 -14.30 -5.63
C ALA A 121 9.04 -13.75 -5.40
N LEU A 122 9.17 -12.65 -4.66
CA LEU A 122 10.46 -12.07 -4.27
C LEU A 122 11.31 -13.04 -3.43
N GLU A 123 10.70 -13.78 -2.49
CA GLU A 123 11.39 -14.78 -1.68
C GLU A 123 12.04 -15.88 -2.52
N ARG A 124 11.38 -16.33 -3.60
CA ARG A 124 11.94 -17.32 -4.52
C ARG A 124 13.17 -16.78 -5.26
N VAL A 125 13.22 -15.48 -5.54
CA VAL A 125 14.40 -14.87 -6.18
C VAL A 125 15.52 -14.66 -5.17
N LEU A 126 15.19 -14.17 -3.96
CA LEU A 126 16.17 -13.89 -2.90
C LEU A 126 16.77 -15.14 -2.24
N THR A 127 16.10 -16.28 -2.31
CA THR A 127 16.61 -17.55 -1.75
C THR A 127 17.41 -18.36 -2.78
N ASN A 128 17.23 -18.10 -4.08
CA ASN A 128 17.95 -18.76 -5.17
C ASN A 128 19.11 -17.91 -5.73
N GLY A 129 19.47 -16.81 -5.05
CA GLY A 129 20.57 -15.92 -5.38
C GLY A 129 21.74 -16.05 -4.43
#